data_AF-A0A962RMJ6-F1
#
_entry.id   AF-A0A962RMJ6-F1
#
_cell.length_a   1.000
_cell.length_b   1.000
_cell.length_c   1.000
_cell.angle_alpha   90.00
_cell.angle_beta   90.00
_cell.angle_gamma   90.00
#
_symmetry.space_group_name_H-M   'P 1'
#
loop_
_entity.id
_entity.type
_entity.pdbx_description
1 polymer ?
#
loop_
_entity_poly.entity_id
_entity_poly.type
_entity_poly.pdbx_seq_one_letter_code
_entity_poly.pdbx_strand_id
1 'polypeptide(L)'
;MKYKDLRDFIDQLEQLGELKRITVPVDPRLEMTEICDRVLRAGGPALLFERPLGADMPVLANLFGTSHRVALGLGADSVDRLREIGELLAFLRQPDPPRGLREAWQSLPIFKKVLDMAPRRSSSGPCREVELRDEAVDLGALPVQTCWPGDAGPLITWGLVVTRG
;
A
#
# COMPACT_ATOMS: atom_id res chain seq x y z
N MET A 1 -14.75 -2.09 -2.57
CA MET A 1 -14.51 -2.65 -1.22
C MET A 1 -13.89 -1.57 -0.32
N LYS A 2 -14.04 -1.65 1.01
CA LYS A 2 -13.46 -0.68 1.94
C LYS A 2 -12.59 -1.43 2.96
N TYR A 3 -11.30 -1.16 2.96
CA TYR A 3 -10.34 -1.75 3.88
C TYR A 3 -10.18 -0.86 5.11
N LYS A 4 -10.10 -1.48 6.29
CA LYS A 4 -9.82 -0.75 7.53
C LYS A 4 -8.34 -0.43 7.68
N ASP A 5 -7.48 -1.38 7.34
CA ASP A 5 -6.02 -1.30 7.42
C ASP A 5 -5.37 -2.31 6.46
N LEU A 6 -4.03 -2.42 6.52
CA LEU A 6 -3.27 -3.35 5.68
C LEU A 6 -3.57 -4.82 6.01
N ARG A 7 -3.91 -5.16 7.26
CA ARG A 7 -4.17 -6.56 7.67
C ARG A 7 -5.45 -7.06 7.01
N ASP A 8 -6.50 -6.24 7.06
CA ASP A 8 -7.77 -6.49 6.38
C ASP A 8 -7.57 -6.66 4.86
N PHE A 9 -6.67 -5.87 4.25
CA PHE A 9 -6.34 -6.03 2.84
C PHE A 9 -5.61 -7.35 2.54
N ILE A 10 -4.60 -7.71 3.35
CA ILE A 10 -3.87 -8.99 3.22
C ILE A 10 -4.83 -10.18 3.33
N ASP A 11 -5.71 -10.18 4.34
CA ASP A 11 -6.66 -11.28 4.57
C ASP A 11 -7.63 -11.45 3.39
N GLN A 12 -8.09 -10.34 2.80
CA GLN A 12 -8.96 -10.39 1.62
C GLN A 12 -8.21 -10.86 0.37
N LEU A 13 -6.95 -10.44 0.17
CA LEU A 13 -6.13 -10.97 -0.94
C LEU A 13 -5.90 -12.48 -0.78
N GLU A 14 -5.69 -12.97 0.44
CA GLU A 14 -5.55 -14.41 0.71
C GLU A 14 -6.83 -15.18 0.37
N GLN A 15 -8.00 -14.67 0.76
CA GLN A 15 -9.31 -15.26 0.42
C GLN A 15 -9.56 -15.31 -1.09
N LEU A 16 -9.05 -14.33 -1.84
CA LEU A 16 -9.16 -14.25 -3.30
C LEU A 16 -8.10 -15.09 -4.03
N GLY A 17 -7.15 -15.71 -3.32
CA GLY A 17 -6.01 -16.41 -3.93
C GLY A 17 -4.95 -15.49 -4.53
N GLU A 18 -5.01 -14.19 -4.20
CA GLU A 18 -4.12 -13.12 -4.67
C GLU A 18 -2.93 -12.87 -3.73
N LEU A 19 -2.80 -13.66 -2.66
CA LEU A 19 -1.67 -13.66 -1.73
C LEU A 19 -1.13 -15.09 -1.57
N LYS A 20 0.20 -15.22 -1.53
CA LYS A 20 0.89 -16.45 -1.14
C LYS A 20 1.79 -16.21 0.07
N ARG A 21 1.57 -16.99 1.13
CA ARG A 21 2.50 -17.09 2.27
C ARG A 21 3.70 -17.95 1.90
N ILE A 22 4.89 -17.41 2.08
CA ILE A 22 6.17 -18.08 1.89
C ILE A 22 6.72 -18.41 3.27
N THR A 23 6.55 -19.68 3.65
CA THR A 23 6.97 -20.16 4.96
C THR A 23 8.44 -20.56 4.96
N VAL A 24 9.09 -20.86 3.84
CA VAL A 24 10.52 -21.19 3.84
C VAL A 24 11.37 -19.98 4.24
N PRO A 25 12.52 -20.16 4.91
CA PRO A 25 13.42 -19.04 5.18
C PRO A 25 13.94 -18.45 3.87
N VAL A 26 13.94 -17.12 3.76
CA VAL A 26 14.41 -16.39 2.57
C VAL A 26 15.24 -15.19 3.00
N ASP A 27 16.36 -14.96 2.34
CA ASP A 27 17.23 -13.82 2.62
C ASP A 27 16.63 -12.50 2.07
N PRO A 28 16.45 -11.46 2.89
CA PRO A 28 16.10 -10.11 2.42
C PRO A 28 17.15 -9.53 1.45
N ARG A 29 18.38 -10.02 1.49
CA ARG A 29 19.45 -9.66 0.55
C ARG A 29 19.31 -10.48 -0.73
N LEU A 30 18.84 -9.82 -1.79
CA LEU A 30 18.73 -10.33 -3.17
C LEU A 30 17.66 -11.42 -3.39
N GLU A 31 17.55 -12.43 -2.53
CA GLU A 31 16.67 -13.59 -2.78
C GLU A 31 15.20 -13.20 -2.84
N MET A 32 14.70 -12.43 -1.87
CA MET A 32 13.32 -11.92 -1.90
C MET A 32 13.01 -11.16 -3.18
N THR A 33 13.97 -10.37 -3.68
CA THR A 33 13.84 -9.59 -4.91
C THR A 33 13.76 -10.48 -6.14
N GLU A 34 14.62 -11.50 -6.25
CA GLU A 34 14.60 -12.46 -7.34
C GLU A 34 13.26 -13.22 -7.39
N ILE A 35 12.75 -13.65 -6.24
CA ILE A 35 11.44 -14.32 -6.13
C ILE A 35 10.34 -13.35 -6.59
N CYS A 36 10.35 -12.11 -6.07
CA CYS A 36 9.37 -11.11 -6.44
C CYS A 36 9.41 -10.78 -7.93
N ASP A 37 10.58 -10.65 -8.55
CA ASP A 37 10.73 -10.34 -9.98
C ASP A 37 10.12 -11.45 -10.86
N ARG A 38 10.42 -12.73 -10.55
CA ARG A 38 9.81 -13.86 -11.27
C ARG A 38 8.30 -13.89 -11.13
N VAL A 39 7.79 -13.72 -9.90
CA VAL A 39 6.35 -13.74 -9.62
C VAL A 39 5.66 -12.57 -10.31
N LEU A 40 6.25 -11.37 -10.26
CA LEU A 40 5.73 -10.18 -10.95
C LEU A 40 5.64 -10.40 -12.46
N ARG A 41 6.71 -10.90 -13.10
CA ARG A 41 6.74 -11.18 -14.54
C ARG A 41 5.72 -12.23 -14.96
N ALA A 42 5.43 -13.18 -14.09
CA ALA A 42 4.41 -14.20 -14.30
C ALA A 42 2.98 -13.73 -13.98
N GLY A 43 2.79 -12.48 -13.53
CA GLY A 43 1.49 -11.96 -13.09
C GLY A 43 0.96 -12.66 -11.82
N GLY A 44 1.86 -13.20 -11.00
CA GLY A 44 1.52 -13.98 -9.81
C GLY A 44 1.05 -13.15 -8.61
N PRO A 45 0.77 -13.82 -7.47
CA PRO A 45 0.17 -13.21 -6.29
C PRO A 45 1.13 -12.25 -5.56
N ALA A 46 0.58 -11.46 -4.63
CA ALA A 46 1.37 -10.82 -3.58
C ALA A 46 2.03 -11.89 -2.71
N LEU A 47 3.17 -11.55 -2.09
CA LEU A 47 3.98 -12.50 -1.31
C LEU A 47 4.12 -12.01 0.12
N LEU A 48 3.85 -12.89 1.09
CA LEU A 48 4.13 -12.66 2.49
C LEU A 48 5.22 -13.64 2.95
N PHE A 49 6.45 -13.15 3.08
CA PHE A 49 7.57 -13.91 3.60
C PHE A 49 7.52 -13.93 5.12
N GLU A 50 7.23 -15.09 5.70
CA GLU A 50 7.01 -15.21 7.15
C GLU A 50 8.29 -15.43 7.95
N ARG A 51 9.39 -15.80 7.28
CA ARG A 51 10.69 -16.09 7.90
C ARG A 51 11.85 -15.42 7.14
N PRO A 52 12.00 -14.09 7.18
CA PRO A 52 13.22 -13.45 6.71
C PRO A 52 14.42 -13.92 7.52
N LEU A 53 15.56 -14.18 6.87
CA LEU A 53 16.80 -14.46 7.60
C LEU A 53 17.27 -13.22 8.35
N GLY A 54 17.62 -13.38 9.63
CA GLY A 54 18.17 -12.31 10.48
C GLY A 54 17.15 -11.33 11.08
N ALA A 55 15.84 -11.55 10.91
CA ALA A 55 14.79 -10.72 11.49
C ALA A 55 13.52 -11.52 11.78
N ASP A 56 12.72 -11.07 12.76
CA ASP A 56 11.47 -11.73 13.14
C ASP A 56 10.23 -11.15 12.42
N MET A 57 10.35 -9.94 11.87
CA MET A 57 9.24 -9.23 11.22
C MET A 57 8.96 -9.81 9.83
N PRO A 58 7.74 -10.28 9.51
CA PRO A 58 7.40 -10.74 8.16
C PRO A 58 7.52 -9.63 7.11
N VAL A 59 7.84 -10.00 5.87
CA VAL A 59 7.96 -9.05 4.74
C VAL A 59 6.82 -9.29 3.74
N LEU A 60 5.99 -8.26 3.56
CA LEU A 60 5.00 -8.22 2.48
C LEU A 60 5.62 -7.58 1.24
N ALA A 61 5.60 -8.28 0.12
CA ALA A 61 6.16 -7.82 -1.14
C ALA A 61 5.22 -8.16 -2.31
N ASN A 62 5.53 -7.60 -3.49
CA ASN A 62 4.73 -7.76 -4.71
C ASN A 62 3.23 -7.41 -4.54
N LEU A 63 2.90 -6.58 -3.54
CA LEU A 63 1.53 -6.27 -3.13
C LEU A 63 0.68 -5.77 -4.31
N PHE A 64 1.24 -4.86 -5.09
CA PHE A 64 0.59 -4.25 -6.26
C PHE A 64 1.19 -4.74 -7.59
N GLY A 65 1.63 -6.00 -7.64
CA GLY A 65 2.24 -6.60 -8.83
C GLY A 65 1.29 -6.81 -10.02
N THR A 66 -0.02 -6.59 -9.86
CA THR A 66 -1.00 -6.68 -10.94
C THR A 66 -1.94 -5.48 -10.95
N SER A 67 -2.46 -5.11 -12.13
CA SER A 67 -3.47 -4.06 -12.26
C SER A 67 -4.74 -4.38 -11.47
N HIS A 68 -5.09 -5.67 -11.37
CA HIS A 68 -6.19 -6.14 -10.54
C HIS A 68 -5.97 -5.77 -9.07
N ARG A 69 -4.81 -6.12 -8.47
CA ARG A 69 -4.53 -5.77 -7.06
C ARG A 69 -4.41 -4.27 -6.81
N VAL A 70 -3.95 -3.50 -7.80
CA VAL A 70 -3.98 -2.02 -7.74
C VAL A 70 -5.43 -1.51 -7.65
N ALA A 71 -6.33 -2.03 -8.50
CA ALA A 71 -7.75 -1.66 -8.45
C ALA A 71 -8.36 -2.03 -7.10
N LEU A 72 -8.10 -3.24 -6.60
CA LEU A 72 -8.53 -3.66 -5.27
C LEU A 72 -8.04 -2.68 -4.20
N GLY A 73 -6.75 -2.34 -4.16
CA GLY A 73 -6.17 -1.42 -3.18
C GLY A 73 -6.77 -0.01 -3.20
N LEU A 74 -7.30 0.43 -4.35
CA LEU A 74 -8.02 1.69 -4.49
C LEU A 74 -9.53 1.58 -4.18
N GLY A 75 -9.97 0.42 -3.68
CA GLY A 75 -11.36 0.15 -3.33
C GLY A 75 -12.25 -0.17 -4.54
N ALA A 76 -11.68 -0.32 -5.73
CA ALA A 76 -12.37 -0.72 -6.95
C ALA A 76 -12.46 -2.25 -7.09
N ASP A 77 -13.54 -2.72 -7.70
CA ASP A 77 -13.79 -4.13 -8.01
C ASP A 77 -13.25 -4.55 -9.38
N SER A 78 -12.87 -3.60 -10.22
CA SER A 78 -12.34 -3.82 -11.56
C SER A 78 -11.40 -2.72 -12.01
N VAL A 79 -10.56 -3.03 -13.00
CA VAL A 79 -9.59 -2.09 -13.58
C VAL A 79 -10.28 -0.93 -14.31
N ASP A 80 -11.47 -1.15 -14.88
CA ASP A 80 -12.22 -0.11 -15.60
C ASP A 80 -12.60 1.07 -14.69
N ARG A 81 -12.83 0.79 -13.40
CA ARG A 81 -13.14 1.81 -12.38
C ARG A 81 -11.94 2.72 -12.07
N LEU A 82 -10.72 2.35 -12.46
CA LEU A 82 -9.57 3.24 -12.33
C LEU A 82 -9.74 4.52 -13.16
N ARG A 83 -10.47 4.44 -14.29
CA ARG A 83 -10.79 5.63 -15.10
C ARG A 83 -11.64 6.63 -14.31
N GLU A 84 -12.68 6.14 -13.63
CA GLU A 84 -13.56 6.98 -12.80
C GLU A 84 -12.80 7.62 -11.63
N ILE A 85 -11.84 6.90 -11.03
CA ILE A 85 -10.96 7.46 -10.00
C ILE A 85 -10.11 8.60 -10.60
N GLY A 86 -9.56 8.40 -11.80
CA GLY A 86 -8.80 9.43 -12.51
C GLY A 86 -9.63 10.68 -12.81
N GLU A 87 -10.86 10.52 -13.29
CA GLU A 87 -11.80 11.62 -13.55
C GLU A 87 -12.14 12.39 -12.27
N LEU A 88 -12.36 11.69 -11.15
CA LEU A 88 -12.58 12.32 -9.85
C LEU A 88 -11.36 13.13 -9.40
N LEU A 89 -10.15 12.57 -9.50
CA LEU A 89 -8.93 13.29 -9.14
C LEU A 89 -8.70 14.53 -10.02
N ALA A 90 -9.01 14.44 -11.32
CA ALA A 90 -8.95 15.57 -12.23
C ALA A 90 -9.92 16.69 -11.81
N PHE A 91 -11.18 16.34 -11.50
CA PHE A 91 -12.18 17.27 -11.00
C PHE A 91 -11.74 17.95 -9.69
N LEU A 92 -11.16 17.20 -8.74
CA LEU A 92 -10.68 17.75 -7.47
C LEU A 92 -9.52 18.72 -7.64
N ARG A 93 -8.64 18.49 -8.62
CA ARG A 93 -7.50 19.36 -8.91
C ARG A 93 -7.94 20.70 -9.49
N GLN A 94 -8.91 20.68 -10.40
CA GLN A 94 -9.41 21.88 -11.07
C GLN A 94 -10.90 21.72 -11.36
N PRO A 95 -11.78 22.14 -10.44
CA PRO A 95 -13.21 22.04 -10.65
C PRO A 95 -13.63 23.03 -11.73
N ASP A 96 -14.30 22.56 -12.77
CA ASP A 96 -14.93 23.44 -13.75
C ASP A 96 -16.05 24.26 -13.06
N PRO A 97 -16.12 25.58 -13.28
CA PRO A 97 -17.19 26.38 -12.73
C PRO A 97 -18.54 25.93 -13.33
N PRO A 98 -19.58 25.68 -12.51
CA PRO A 98 -20.86 25.21 -13.01
C PRO A 98 -21.48 26.27 -13.93
N ARG A 99 -21.94 25.86 -15.12
CA ARG A 99 -22.52 26.75 -16.13
C ARG A 99 -23.98 27.14 -15.80
N GLY A 100 -24.55 26.60 -14.72
CA GLY A 100 -25.88 26.97 -14.23
C GLY A 100 -26.32 26.24 -12.97
N LEU A 101 -27.52 26.58 -12.47
CA LEU A 101 -28.08 26.03 -11.22
C LEU A 101 -28.21 24.50 -11.25
N ARG A 102 -28.61 23.91 -12.38
CA ARG A 102 -28.76 22.45 -12.52
C ARG A 102 -27.44 21.69 -12.32
N GLU A 103 -26.35 22.19 -12.89
CA GLU A 103 -25.01 21.60 -12.73
C GLU A 103 -24.49 21.79 -11.30
N ALA A 104 -24.79 22.92 -10.67
CA ALA A 104 -24.45 23.15 -9.27
C ALA A 104 -25.10 22.09 -8.35
N TRP A 105 -26.39 21.76 -8.56
CA TRP A 105 -27.07 20.68 -7.84
C TRP A 105 -26.46 19.29 -8.09
N GLN A 106 -25.95 19.02 -9.31
CA GLN A 106 -25.27 17.76 -9.63
C GLN A 106 -23.88 17.65 -9.00
N SER A 107 -23.20 18.77 -8.75
CA SER A 107 -21.89 18.81 -8.10
C SER A 107 -21.95 18.68 -6.56
N LEU A 108 -23.10 18.96 -5.95
CA LEU A 108 -23.30 18.96 -4.48
C LEU A 108 -22.88 17.64 -3.77
N PRO A 109 -23.20 16.43 -4.29
CA PRO A 109 -22.75 15.18 -3.69
C PRO A 109 -21.23 15.02 -3.69
N ILE A 110 -20.53 15.59 -4.68
CA ILE A 110 -19.07 15.53 -4.77
C ILE A 110 -18.45 16.41 -3.70
N PHE A 111 -18.95 17.63 -3.51
CA PHE A 111 -18.51 18.52 -2.41
C PHE A 111 -18.69 17.88 -1.03
N LYS A 112 -19.78 17.16 -0.80
CA LYS A 112 -20.00 16.41 0.45
C LYS A 112 -18.92 15.33 0.66
N LYS A 113 -18.53 14.61 -0.41
CA LYS A 113 -17.43 13.64 -0.34
C LYS A 113 -16.10 14.30 0.01
N VAL A 114 -15.82 15.50 -0.51
CA VAL A 114 -14.58 16.24 -0.18
C VAL A 114 -14.53 16.61 1.30
N LEU A 115 -15.66 17.03 1.88
CA LEU A 115 -15.74 17.32 3.31
C LEU A 115 -15.45 16.08 4.18
N ASP A 116 -15.87 14.90 3.72
CA ASP A 116 -15.62 13.62 4.40
C ASP A 116 -14.16 13.12 4.25
N MET A 117 -13.33 13.73 3.40
CA MET A 117 -11.92 13.35 3.19
C MET A 117 -10.97 13.89 4.26
N ALA A 118 -11.41 14.82 5.11
CA ALA A 118 -10.55 15.38 6.15
C ALA A 118 -10.05 14.27 7.09
N PRO A 119 -8.72 14.18 7.35
CA PRO A 119 -8.18 13.14 8.20
C PRO A 119 -8.72 13.30 9.63
N ARG A 120 -9.15 12.20 10.22
CA ARG A 120 -9.53 12.16 11.64
C ARG A 120 -8.28 11.96 12.48
N ARG A 121 -8.09 12.83 13.48
CA ARG A 121 -7.00 12.65 14.45
C ARG A 121 -7.39 11.61 15.49
N SER A 122 -6.47 10.70 15.78
CA SER A 122 -6.56 9.76 16.90
C SER A 122 -5.31 9.90 17.76
N SER A 123 -5.47 9.81 19.08
CA SER A 123 -4.36 9.79 20.03
C SER A 123 -3.75 8.40 20.22
N SER A 124 -4.45 7.34 19.78
CA SER A 124 -4.03 5.94 19.88
C SER A 124 -4.22 5.21 18.55
N GLY A 125 -3.54 4.08 18.40
CA GLY A 125 -3.71 3.19 17.25
C GLY A 125 -2.72 2.02 17.29
N PRO A 126 -2.98 0.92 16.55
CA PRO A 126 -2.12 -0.26 16.56
C PRO A 126 -0.66 -0.01 16.20
N CYS A 127 -0.37 1.05 15.42
CA CYS A 127 1.00 1.44 15.08
C CYS A 127 1.83 1.97 16.27
N ARG A 128 1.22 2.13 17.45
CA ARG A 128 1.87 2.59 18.69
C ARG A 128 1.97 1.51 19.77
N GLU A 129 1.63 0.25 19.46
CA GLU A 129 1.66 -0.86 20.44
C GLU A 129 3.07 -1.20 20.92
N VAL A 130 4.07 -1.04 20.04
CA VAL A 130 5.49 -1.21 20.34
C VAL A 130 6.16 0.14 20.12
N GLU A 131 6.81 0.67 21.16
CA GLU A 131 7.50 1.96 21.11
C GLU A 131 8.97 1.77 21.49
N LEU A 132 9.86 2.04 20.54
CA LEU A 132 11.31 2.06 20.74
C LEU A 132 11.77 3.53 20.72
N ARG A 133 12.61 3.91 21.69
CA ARG A 133 13.12 5.28 21.84
C ARG A 133 14.62 5.26 22.08
N ASP A 134 15.27 6.36 21.71
CA ASP A 134 16.68 6.63 21.99
C ASP A 134 17.59 5.47 21.55
N GLU A 135 18.40 4.92 22.47
CA GLU A 135 19.34 3.83 22.20
C GLU A 135 18.67 2.50 21.86
N ALA A 136 17.36 2.34 22.13
CA ALA A 136 16.61 1.15 21.75
C ALA A 136 16.21 1.15 20.25
N VAL A 137 16.44 2.25 19.52
CA VAL A 137 16.14 2.32 18.09
C VAL A 137 17.26 1.64 17.30
N ASP A 138 16.98 0.43 16.82
CA ASP A 138 17.85 -0.31 15.91
C ASP A 138 17.13 -0.58 14.58
N LEU A 139 17.56 0.08 13.51
CA LEU A 139 17.03 -0.15 12.16
C LEU A 139 17.53 -1.47 11.55
N GLY A 140 18.63 -2.03 12.07
CA GLY A 140 19.17 -3.32 11.64
C GLY A 140 18.27 -4.50 12.01
N ALA A 141 17.37 -4.32 12.99
CA ALA A 141 16.34 -5.30 13.35
C ALA A 141 15.22 -5.43 12.28
N LEU A 142 15.12 -4.48 11.35
CA LEU A 142 14.15 -4.53 10.26
C LEU A 142 14.70 -5.37 9.09
N PRO A 143 13.89 -6.23 8.46
CA PRO A 143 14.26 -7.01 7.28
C PRO A 143 14.29 -6.13 6.01
N VAL A 144 15.08 -5.06 6.01
CA VAL A 144 15.18 -4.15 4.87
C VAL A 144 15.90 -4.87 3.73
N GLN A 145 15.26 -4.88 2.55
CA GLN A 145 15.82 -5.58 1.40
C GLN A 145 17.04 -4.84 0.85
N THR A 146 18.06 -5.60 0.43
CA THR A 146 19.02 -5.15 -0.58
C THR A 146 18.57 -5.73 -1.90
N CYS A 147 18.18 -4.89 -2.85
CA CYS A 147 17.45 -5.37 -4.01
C CYS A 147 18.37 -5.97 -5.08
N TRP A 148 19.48 -5.30 -5.35
CA TRP A 148 20.40 -5.67 -6.44
C TRP A 148 21.84 -5.80 -5.95
N PRO A 149 22.68 -6.62 -6.63
CA PRO A 149 24.08 -6.83 -6.21
C PRO A 149 24.93 -5.56 -6.16
N GLY A 150 24.56 -4.54 -6.96
CA GLY A 150 25.25 -3.25 -7.02
C GLY A 150 24.69 -2.18 -6.08
N ASP A 151 23.63 -2.48 -5.32
CA ASP A 151 23.08 -1.51 -4.37
C ASP A 151 24.10 -1.23 -3.25
N ALA A 152 24.20 0.04 -2.84
CA ALA A 152 25.10 0.46 -1.77
C ALA A 152 24.75 -0.15 -0.39
N GLY A 153 23.52 -0.62 -0.22
CA GLY A 153 23.03 -1.25 0.99
C GLY A 153 21.51 -1.45 0.98
N PRO A 154 20.93 -1.87 2.11
CA PRO A 154 19.48 -2.00 2.26
C PRO A 154 18.75 -0.68 2.03
N LEU A 155 17.57 -0.74 1.38
CA LEU A 155 16.75 0.43 1.06
C LEU A 155 15.29 0.25 1.48
N ILE A 156 14.75 1.23 2.21
CA ILE A 156 13.32 1.32 2.53
C ILE A 156 12.58 1.90 1.32
N THR A 157 11.67 1.13 0.71
CA THR A 157 11.03 1.47 -0.57
C THR A 157 9.56 1.87 -0.48
N TRP A 158 8.85 1.53 0.61
CA TRP A 158 7.40 1.77 0.78
C TRP A 158 7.04 2.70 1.96
N GLY A 159 8.01 3.51 2.42
CA GLY A 159 7.77 4.51 3.47
C GLY A 159 7.05 5.76 2.93
N LEU A 160 5.96 6.16 3.59
CA LEU A 160 5.34 7.46 3.34
C LEU A 160 5.99 8.53 4.23
N VAL A 161 6.87 9.35 3.66
CA VAL A 161 7.55 10.43 4.37
C VAL A 161 6.59 11.61 4.55
N VAL A 162 6.39 12.05 5.80
CA VAL A 162 5.50 13.15 6.15
C VAL A 162 6.30 14.31 6.74
N THR A 163 6.19 15.49 6.12
CA THR A 163 6.85 16.73 6.57
C THR A 163 5.84 17.87 6.70
N ARG A 164 6.15 18.86 7.53
CA ARG A 164 5.35 20.08 7.69
C ARG A 164 6.25 21.31 7.49
N GLY A 165 5.86 22.18 6.56
CA GLY A 165 6.51 23.48 6.30
C GLY A 165 6.04 24.58 7.25
#